data_AF-A0A5J5ETD9-F1
#
_entry.id   AF-A0A5J5ETD9-F1
#
_cell.length_a   1.000
_cell.length_b   1.000
_cell.length_c   1.000
_cell.angle_alpha   90.00
_cell.angle_beta   90.00
_cell.angle_gamma   90.00
#
_symmetry.space_group_name_H-M   'P 1'
#
loop_
_entity.id
_entity.type
_entity.pdbx_description
1 polymer ?
#
loop_
_entity_poly.entity_id
_entity_poly.type
_entity_poly.pdbx_seq_one_letter_code
_entity_poly.pdbx_strand_id
1 'polypeptide(L)'
;MPIDRSLGRNVHFYDASKPGVALGGLIQNGSVTEANFLDMIGILLITEPPLRVQERTSGHIVTATNNSLGLGEYDVYSNSPIEVNNEPWVHRLITHSVSGREDAFRHGIRARDGKCVISGVVNRGAYRGNWSGFEAAHIFPLESESYWIEKGYSRWITDMDNTNGVSKIHSLQNGFLLRGDIHQDFDQYLLSVNPDDNYKIVVFGDDNLGLDGRILDPVCRDPANPHRVPDQLLRWHFRQSVFANMRGAGEPIFEHDFPPGTDMMGTIREEPYAQERLEMEFAWRLRGIG
;
A
#
# COMPACT_ATOMS: atom_id res chain seq x y z
N MET A 1 -22.29 2.00 -7.56
CA MET A 1 -21.06 2.36 -8.31
C MET A 1 -19.96 2.43 -7.29
N PRO A 2 -18.83 1.70 -7.47
CA PRO A 2 -17.68 1.97 -6.64
C PRO A 2 -17.31 3.43 -6.86
N ILE A 3 -17.30 4.17 -5.77
CA ILE A 3 -16.74 5.52 -5.73
C ILE A 3 -15.25 5.32 -5.97
N ASP A 4 -14.71 5.84 -7.07
CA ASP A 4 -13.27 5.83 -7.29
C ASP A 4 -12.55 6.56 -6.13
N ARG A 5 -11.24 6.38 -5.99
CA ARG A 5 -10.50 6.98 -4.85
C ARG A 5 -10.30 8.49 -5.00
N SER A 6 -10.96 9.14 -5.96
CA SER A 6 -10.89 10.59 -6.13
C SER A 6 -11.82 11.34 -5.18
N LEU A 7 -12.90 10.71 -4.72
CA LEU A 7 -13.79 11.34 -3.75
C LEU A 7 -13.05 11.56 -2.43
N GLY A 8 -13.18 12.76 -1.87
CA GLY A 8 -12.57 13.14 -0.58
C GLY A 8 -11.14 13.66 -0.68
N ARG A 9 -10.48 13.56 -1.84
CA ARG A 9 -9.15 14.16 -2.05
C ARG A 9 -9.19 15.65 -1.77
N ASN A 10 -8.22 16.10 -0.99
CA ASN A 10 -8.05 17.51 -0.58
C ASN A 10 -6.76 18.12 -1.14
N VAL A 11 -5.98 17.33 -1.88
CA VAL A 11 -4.85 17.76 -2.69
C VAL A 11 -5.02 17.21 -4.11
N HIS A 12 -4.88 18.08 -5.10
CA HIS A 12 -4.97 17.74 -6.53
C HIS A 12 -3.78 18.29 -7.27
N PHE A 13 -3.32 17.60 -8.31
CA PHE A 13 -2.23 18.09 -9.15
C PHE A 13 -2.51 17.95 -10.64
N TYR A 14 -2.00 18.91 -11.41
CA TYR A 14 -2.33 19.14 -12.82
C TYR A 14 -1.06 19.37 -13.63
N ASP A 15 -1.13 19.08 -14.93
CA ASP A 15 -0.17 19.62 -15.88
C ASP A 15 -0.48 21.11 -16.08
N ALA A 16 0.48 21.99 -15.81
CA ALA A 16 0.30 23.42 -15.95
C ALA A 16 -0.09 23.86 -17.38
N SER A 17 0.25 23.05 -18.40
CA SER A 17 -0.15 23.28 -19.78
C SER A 17 -1.61 22.87 -20.08
N LYS A 18 -2.21 22.06 -19.19
CA LYS A 18 -3.56 21.51 -19.30
C LYS A 18 -4.28 21.54 -17.94
N PRO A 19 -4.49 22.73 -17.34
CA PRO A 19 -4.95 22.86 -15.95
C PRO A 19 -6.39 22.37 -15.71
N GLY A 20 -7.15 22.09 -16.77
CA GLY A 20 -8.53 21.59 -16.68
C GLY A 20 -8.67 20.08 -16.44
N VAL A 21 -7.57 19.31 -16.47
CA VAL A 21 -7.60 17.85 -16.27
C VAL A 21 -6.61 17.47 -15.18
N ALA A 22 -7.10 16.94 -14.07
CA ALA A 22 -6.25 16.46 -12.99
C ALA A 22 -5.41 15.27 -13.47
N LEU A 23 -4.11 15.31 -13.20
CA LEU A 23 -3.23 14.14 -13.35
C LEU A 23 -3.46 13.15 -12.21
N GLY A 24 -3.92 13.65 -11.06
CA GLY A 24 -4.16 12.88 -9.86
C GLY A 24 -4.41 13.74 -8.64
N GLY A 25 -4.36 13.12 -7.47
CA GLY A 25 -4.48 13.80 -6.18
C GLY A 25 -4.26 12.86 -5.01
N LEU A 26 -4.48 13.29 -3.79
CA LEU A 26 -4.46 12.42 -2.62
C LEU A 26 -5.39 12.95 -1.52
N ILE A 27 -5.80 12.05 -0.64
CA ILE A 27 -6.28 12.44 0.68
C ILE A 27 -5.04 12.66 1.54
N GLN A 28 -4.92 13.88 2.06
CA GLN A 28 -3.86 14.28 2.96
C GLN A 28 -4.42 14.44 4.37
N ASN A 29 -3.96 13.61 5.31
CA ASN A 29 -4.36 13.66 6.73
C ASN A 29 -3.48 14.57 7.60
N GLY A 30 -2.47 15.22 6.99
CA GLY A 30 -1.64 16.26 7.62
C GLY A 30 -0.18 15.87 7.85
N SER A 31 0.22 14.60 7.65
CA SER A 31 1.63 14.19 7.82
C SER A 31 2.49 14.26 6.56
N VAL A 32 1.87 14.41 5.39
CA VAL A 32 2.57 14.50 4.10
C VAL A 32 3.34 15.81 4.07
N THR A 33 4.66 15.70 3.87
CA THR A 33 5.55 16.85 3.73
C THR A 33 5.71 17.20 2.25
N GLU A 34 6.22 18.41 1.98
CA GLU A 34 6.57 18.81 0.61
C GLU A 34 7.57 17.84 -0.04
N ALA A 35 8.60 17.40 0.70
CA ALA A 35 9.55 16.40 0.21
C ALA A 35 8.86 15.08 -0.14
N ASN A 36 8.01 14.58 0.75
CA ASN A 36 7.29 13.33 0.53
C ASN A 36 6.33 13.42 -0.66
N PHE A 37 5.65 14.56 -0.83
CA PHE A 37 4.80 14.80 -1.98
C PHE A 37 5.59 14.81 -3.29
N LEU A 38 6.76 15.45 -3.34
CA LEU A 38 7.63 15.44 -4.52
C LEU A 38 8.11 14.02 -4.87
N ASP A 39 8.41 13.19 -3.87
CA ASP A 39 8.77 11.78 -4.09
C ASP A 39 7.59 11.00 -4.71
N MET A 40 6.37 11.21 -4.20
CA MET A 40 5.15 10.59 -4.77
C MET A 40 4.89 11.06 -6.20
N ILE A 41 5.10 12.35 -6.49
CA ILE A 41 5.02 12.91 -7.85
C ILE A 41 6.06 12.25 -8.77
N GLY A 42 7.30 12.05 -8.29
CA GLY A 42 8.34 11.35 -9.04
C GLY A 42 8.06 9.87 -9.31
N ILE A 43 7.21 9.23 -8.49
CA ILE A 43 6.69 7.88 -8.75
C ILE A 43 5.65 7.90 -9.87
N LEU A 44 4.77 8.89 -9.86
CA LEU A 44 3.59 8.99 -10.72
C LEU A 44 3.86 9.57 -12.09
N LEU A 45 4.77 10.53 -12.21
CA LEU A 45 4.96 11.29 -13.44
C LEU A 45 6.26 10.88 -14.12
N ILE A 46 6.13 10.53 -15.40
CA ILE A 46 7.24 10.26 -16.30
C ILE A 46 7.50 11.55 -17.08
N THR A 47 8.60 12.22 -16.77
CA THR A 47 9.07 13.41 -17.47
C THR A 47 10.56 13.61 -17.24
N GLU A 48 11.20 14.43 -18.07
CA GLU A 48 12.60 14.78 -17.87
C GLU A 48 12.73 15.90 -16.82
N PRO A 49 13.70 15.80 -15.89
CA PRO A 49 13.97 16.87 -14.94
C PRO A 49 14.54 18.12 -15.63
N PRO A 50 14.34 19.33 -15.07
CA PRO A 50 13.71 19.60 -13.78
C PRO A 50 12.18 19.70 -13.87
N LEU A 51 11.51 19.13 -12.87
CA LEU A 51 10.08 19.30 -12.63
C LEU A 51 9.89 20.32 -11.51
N ARG A 52 8.95 21.25 -11.67
CA ARG A 52 8.60 22.25 -10.66
C ARG A 52 7.13 22.12 -10.28
N VAL A 53 6.85 21.99 -9.00
CA VAL A 53 5.47 21.94 -8.48
C VAL A 53 5.18 23.24 -7.74
N GLN A 54 4.01 23.82 -7.99
CA GLN A 54 3.59 25.09 -7.41
C GLN A 54 2.13 25.01 -6.96
N GLU A 55 1.82 25.48 -5.76
CA GLU A 55 0.44 25.65 -5.33
C GLU A 55 -0.20 26.80 -6.11
N ARG A 56 -1.40 26.55 -6.67
CA ARG A 56 -2.03 27.40 -7.67
C ARG A 56 -2.50 28.74 -7.12
N THR A 57 -2.96 28.79 -5.87
CA THR A 57 -3.61 29.96 -5.28
C THR A 57 -2.61 30.98 -4.75
N SER A 58 -1.65 30.52 -3.96
CA SER A 58 -0.62 31.30 -3.28
C SER A 58 0.64 31.45 -4.14
N GLY A 59 0.80 30.62 -5.17
CA GLY A 59 2.00 30.57 -5.98
C GLY A 59 3.20 29.98 -5.23
N HIS A 60 2.99 29.32 -4.08
CA HIS A 60 4.05 28.73 -3.28
C HIS A 60 4.74 27.61 -4.07
N ILE A 61 6.08 27.66 -4.14
CA ILE A 61 6.86 26.64 -4.83
C ILE A 61 7.17 25.53 -3.83
N VAL A 62 6.71 24.33 -4.14
CA VAL A 62 6.97 23.13 -3.33
C VAL A 62 8.44 22.77 -3.47
N THR A 63 9.12 22.57 -2.35
CA THR A 63 10.55 22.22 -2.31
C THR A 63 10.78 21.01 -1.42
N ALA A 64 11.91 20.33 -1.56
CA ALA A 64 12.21 19.14 -0.76
C ALA A 64 12.49 19.49 0.72
N THR A 65 11.42 19.79 1.47
CA THR A 65 11.45 20.20 2.87
C THR A 65 10.51 19.33 3.71
N ASN A 66 10.72 19.37 5.04
CA ASN A 66 9.84 18.70 6.00
C ASN A 66 8.63 19.56 6.41
N ASN A 67 8.36 20.65 5.68
CA ASN A 67 7.14 21.42 5.90
C ASN A 67 5.93 20.59 5.48
N SER A 68 4.84 20.71 6.24
CA SER A 68 3.56 20.11 5.84
C SER A 68 3.17 20.62 4.46
N LEU A 69 2.71 19.70 3.60
CA LEU A 69 2.06 20.08 2.37
C LEU A 69 0.73 20.79 2.70
N GLY A 70 0.42 21.82 1.91
CA GLY A 70 -0.84 22.53 1.99
C GLY A 70 -1.97 21.74 1.32
N LEU A 71 -3.20 22.00 1.73
CA LEU A 71 -4.35 21.53 0.98
C LEU A 71 -4.58 22.41 -0.25
N GLY A 72 -5.06 21.85 -1.35
CA GLY A 72 -5.41 22.63 -2.55
C GLY A 72 -4.95 22.02 -3.86
N GLU A 73 -4.78 22.89 -4.84
CA GLU A 73 -4.46 22.53 -6.22
C GLU A 73 -3.01 22.90 -6.55
N TYR A 74 -2.31 21.99 -7.20
CA TYR A 74 -0.90 22.13 -7.53
C TYR A 74 -0.69 22.00 -9.04
N ASP A 75 0.03 22.95 -9.62
CA ASP A 75 0.43 22.92 -11.03
C ASP A 75 1.85 22.39 -11.16
N VAL A 76 2.00 21.37 -11.99
CA VAL A 76 3.27 20.74 -12.34
C VAL A 76 3.76 21.33 -13.66
N TYR A 77 4.94 21.93 -13.61
CA TYR A 77 5.64 22.51 -14.74
C TYR A 77 6.80 21.62 -15.13
N SER A 78 6.88 21.27 -16.41
CA SER A 78 8.01 20.57 -17.02
C SER A 78 8.34 21.19 -18.37
N ASN A 79 9.60 21.07 -18.80
CA ASN A 79 10.03 21.45 -20.14
C ASN A 79 9.77 20.33 -21.17
N SER A 80 9.51 19.13 -20.69
CA SER A 80 9.23 17.95 -21.50
C SER A 80 7.78 17.49 -21.24
N PRO A 81 7.16 16.72 -22.16
CA PRO A 81 5.83 16.18 -21.92
C PRO A 81 5.74 15.45 -20.58
N ILE A 82 4.64 15.64 -19.89
CA ILE A 82 4.32 14.92 -18.65
C ILE A 82 3.41 13.76 -19.02
N GLU A 83 3.87 12.55 -18.75
CA GLU A 83 3.06 11.34 -18.87
C GLU A 83 2.76 10.77 -17.47
N VAL A 84 1.54 10.31 -17.26
CA VAL A 84 1.19 9.59 -16.03
C VAL A 84 1.63 8.14 -16.18
N ASN A 85 2.40 7.68 -15.21
CA ASN A 85 2.95 6.34 -15.17
C ASN A 85 1.85 5.27 -15.20
N ASN A 86 1.90 4.41 -16.21
CA ASN A 86 0.93 3.35 -16.47
C ASN A 86 1.40 1.98 -15.97
N GLU A 87 2.41 1.91 -15.11
CA GLU A 87 2.84 0.67 -14.47
C GLU A 87 1.62 -0.03 -13.84
N PRO A 88 1.45 -1.35 -14.08
CA PRO A 88 0.31 -2.08 -13.53
C PRO A 88 0.24 -1.96 -12.01
N TRP A 89 -0.96 -1.72 -11.52
CA TRP A 89 -1.27 -1.87 -10.11
C TRP A 89 -1.49 -3.35 -9.81
N VAL A 90 -0.80 -3.86 -8.79
CA VAL A 90 -0.95 -5.26 -8.35
C VAL A 90 -2.09 -5.33 -7.35
N HIS A 91 -3.25 -5.79 -7.82
CA HIS A 91 -4.39 -6.03 -6.94
C HIS A 91 -4.04 -7.09 -5.89
N ARG A 92 -4.56 -6.93 -4.68
CA ARG A 92 -4.41 -7.91 -3.61
C ARG A 92 -5.74 -8.59 -3.41
N LEU A 93 -5.76 -9.91 -3.56
CA LEU A 93 -6.84 -10.73 -3.05
C LEU A 93 -6.53 -10.93 -1.56
N ILE A 94 -7.49 -10.69 -0.67
CA ILE A 94 -7.29 -11.17 0.69
C ILE A 94 -7.37 -12.69 0.58
N THR A 95 -6.27 -13.45 0.59
CA THR A 95 -6.33 -14.92 0.65
C THR A 95 -5.38 -15.49 1.69
N HIS A 96 -5.80 -16.57 2.34
CA HIS A 96 -4.93 -17.42 3.14
C HIS A 96 -4.53 -18.63 2.29
N SER A 97 -3.22 -18.88 2.17
CA SER A 97 -2.72 -20.09 1.53
C SER A 97 -2.88 -21.27 2.50
N VAL A 98 -3.75 -22.24 2.19
CA VAL A 98 -4.03 -23.45 3.01
C VAL A 98 -2.85 -24.45 2.99
N SER A 99 -1.60 -23.98 3.10
CA SER A 99 -0.39 -24.79 3.09
C SER A 99 0.34 -24.69 4.43
N GLY A 100 1.01 -25.77 4.87
CA GLY A 100 1.80 -25.77 6.10
C GLY A 100 3.00 -24.80 6.11
N ARG A 101 3.31 -24.15 4.98
CA ARG A 101 4.29 -23.05 4.90
C ARG A 101 3.75 -21.76 5.54
N GLU A 102 2.43 -21.55 5.50
CA GLU A 102 1.78 -20.43 6.19
C GLU A 102 1.97 -20.52 7.71
N ASP A 103 2.02 -21.73 8.28
CA ASP A 103 2.23 -21.92 9.71
C ASP A 103 3.62 -21.45 10.18
N ALA A 104 4.67 -21.76 9.42
CA ALA A 104 6.02 -21.31 9.75
C ALA A 104 6.16 -19.79 9.62
N PHE A 105 5.63 -19.21 8.53
CA PHE A 105 5.59 -17.77 8.33
C PHE A 105 4.84 -17.07 9.48
N ARG A 106 3.61 -17.51 9.74
CA ARG A 106 2.75 -16.94 10.79
C ARG A 106 3.38 -17.03 12.18
N HIS A 107 3.94 -18.18 12.55
CA HIS A 107 4.61 -18.32 13.85
C HIS A 107 5.87 -17.46 13.94
N GLY A 108 6.67 -17.38 12.88
CA GLY A 108 7.87 -16.56 12.85
C GLY A 108 7.57 -15.06 12.96
N ILE A 109 6.57 -14.57 12.22
CA ILE A 109 6.11 -13.17 12.30
C ILE A 109 5.59 -12.84 13.70
N ARG A 110 4.77 -13.72 14.28
CA ARG A 110 4.23 -13.58 15.64
C ARG A 110 5.35 -13.52 16.68
N ALA A 111 6.35 -14.38 16.56
CA ALA A 111 7.50 -14.41 17.46
C ALA A 111 8.40 -13.17 17.32
N ARG A 112 8.58 -12.68 16.09
CA ARG A 112 9.39 -11.48 15.81
C ARG A 112 8.72 -10.22 16.34
N ASP A 113 7.45 -10.02 16.02
CA ASP A 113 6.82 -8.70 16.16
C ASP A 113 6.07 -8.54 17.48
N GLY A 114 5.26 -9.53 17.89
CA GLY A 114 4.48 -9.52 19.15
C GLY A 114 3.43 -8.39 19.30
N LYS A 115 3.34 -7.47 18.33
CA LYS A 115 2.44 -6.31 18.30
C LYS A 115 2.10 -5.94 16.86
N CYS A 116 1.04 -5.17 16.67
CA CYS A 116 0.77 -4.57 15.37
C CYS A 116 1.84 -3.50 15.10
N VAL A 117 2.65 -3.69 14.06
CA VAL A 117 3.82 -2.82 13.81
C VAL A 117 3.45 -1.43 13.27
N ILE A 118 2.23 -1.27 12.74
CA ILE A 118 1.71 0.02 12.28
C ILE A 118 1.11 0.82 13.44
N SER A 119 0.20 0.21 14.22
CA SER A 119 -0.46 0.89 15.35
C SER A 119 0.31 0.84 16.66
N GLY A 120 1.37 0.03 16.77
CA GLY A 120 2.09 -0.24 18.02
C GLY A 120 1.30 -1.00 19.08
N VAL A 121 0.06 -1.43 18.79
CA VAL A 121 -0.79 -2.14 19.76
C VAL A 121 -0.19 -3.51 20.06
N VAL A 122 0.25 -3.69 21.31
CA VAL A 122 0.85 -4.93 21.81
C VAL A 122 -0.21 -6.02 21.98
N ASN A 123 0.07 -7.23 21.46
CA ASN A 123 -0.78 -8.38 21.73
C ASN A 123 -0.55 -8.92 23.15
N ARG A 124 -1.31 -8.41 24.11
CA ARG A 124 -1.27 -8.89 25.51
C ARG A 124 -1.76 -10.33 25.68
N GLY A 125 -2.42 -10.91 24.68
CA GLY A 125 -2.86 -12.32 24.67
C GLY A 125 -1.78 -13.32 24.27
N ALA A 126 -0.65 -12.84 23.70
CA ALA A 126 0.37 -13.69 23.11
C ALA A 126 0.95 -14.74 24.08
N TYR A 127 1.11 -14.40 25.37
CA TYR A 127 1.62 -15.33 26.39
C TYR A 127 0.73 -16.56 26.64
N ARG A 128 -0.55 -16.51 26.23
CA ARG A 128 -1.51 -17.64 26.29
C ARG A 128 -1.72 -18.27 24.92
N GLY A 129 -0.91 -17.90 23.92
CA GLY A 129 -1.12 -18.29 22.53
C GLY A 129 -2.37 -17.66 21.89
N ASN A 130 -2.97 -16.64 22.52
CA ASN A 130 -4.12 -15.96 21.94
C ASN A 130 -3.67 -14.89 20.95
N TRP A 131 -3.99 -15.10 19.67
CA TRP A 131 -3.68 -14.21 18.56
C TRP A 131 -4.94 -13.63 17.89
N SER A 132 -6.11 -13.76 18.52
CA SER A 132 -7.36 -13.21 17.99
C SER A 132 -7.22 -11.71 17.70
N GLY A 133 -7.61 -11.30 16.50
CA GLY A 133 -7.50 -9.91 16.03
C GLY A 133 -6.11 -9.50 15.51
N PHE A 134 -5.13 -10.41 15.49
CA PHE A 134 -3.80 -10.18 14.92
C PHE A 134 -3.47 -11.15 13.79
N GLU A 135 -2.96 -10.61 12.70
CA GLU A 135 -2.75 -11.32 11.45
C GLU A 135 -1.32 -11.08 10.93
N ALA A 136 -0.72 -12.14 10.39
CA ALA A 136 0.58 -12.04 9.73
C ALA A 136 0.34 -11.61 8.28
N ALA A 137 0.66 -10.37 7.97
CA ALA A 137 0.45 -9.76 6.67
C ALA A 137 1.69 -9.94 5.80
N HIS A 138 1.51 -10.35 4.54
CA HIS A 138 2.59 -10.28 3.57
C HIS A 138 2.70 -8.86 3.00
N ILE A 139 3.92 -8.36 2.76
CA ILE A 139 4.16 -7.02 2.17
C ILE A 139 4.01 -7.08 0.64
N PHE A 140 4.52 -8.14 0.02
CA PHE A 140 4.22 -8.48 -1.36
C PHE A 140 3.13 -9.58 -1.40
N PRO A 141 2.06 -9.42 -2.19
CA PRO A 141 0.91 -10.33 -2.15
C PRO A 141 1.27 -11.73 -2.66
N LEU A 142 0.75 -12.76 -1.99
CA LEU A 142 1.04 -14.16 -2.32
C LEU A 142 0.49 -14.55 -3.69
N GLU A 143 -0.66 -13.99 -4.06
CA GLU A 143 -1.41 -14.31 -5.26
C GLU A 143 -0.69 -13.83 -6.52
N SER A 144 0.23 -12.89 -6.36
CA SER A 144 1.11 -12.39 -7.41
C SER A 144 2.46 -13.10 -7.44
N GLU A 145 2.56 -14.34 -6.98
CA GLU A 145 3.82 -15.10 -6.97
C GLU A 145 4.45 -15.22 -8.36
N SER A 146 3.65 -15.37 -9.42
CA SER A 146 4.20 -15.39 -10.78
C SER A 146 4.89 -14.06 -11.13
N TYR A 147 4.28 -12.93 -10.76
CA TYR A 147 4.88 -11.60 -10.95
C TYR A 147 6.13 -11.41 -10.08
N TRP A 148 6.10 -11.92 -8.84
CA TRP A 148 7.26 -11.96 -7.94
C TRP A 148 8.46 -12.69 -8.54
N ILE A 149 8.22 -13.86 -9.14
CA ILE A 149 9.24 -14.67 -9.81
C ILE A 149 9.73 -13.98 -11.08
N GLU A 150 8.81 -13.54 -11.95
CA GLU A 150 9.13 -12.89 -13.23
C GLU A 150 10.01 -11.65 -13.03
N LYS A 151 9.65 -10.80 -12.06
CA LYS A 151 10.43 -9.59 -11.74
C LYS A 151 11.62 -9.85 -10.84
N GLY A 152 11.83 -11.10 -10.39
CA GLY A 152 12.96 -11.52 -9.57
C GLY A 152 13.02 -10.84 -8.21
N TYR A 153 11.89 -10.49 -7.60
CA TYR A 153 11.83 -9.76 -6.32
C TYR A 153 12.38 -10.57 -5.14
N SER A 154 12.48 -11.90 -5.28
CA SER A 154 13.17 -12.79 -4.35
C SER A 154 14.63 -12.43 -4.08
N ARG A 155 15.27 -11.62 -4.94
CA ARG A 155 16.62 -11.06 -4.72
C ARG A 155 16.73 -10.19 -3.46
N TRP A 156 15.62 -9.65 -2.95
CA TRP A 156 15.60 -8.83 -1.74
C TRP A 156 15.49 -9.67 -0.46
N ILE A 157 15.23 -10.97 -0.59
CA ILE A 157 15.13 -11.90 0.54
C ILE A 157 16.48 -12.56 0.78
N THR A 158 17.00 -12.37 1.99
CA THR A 158 18.30 -12.86 2.46
C THR A 158 18.18 -13.98 3.50
N ASP A 159 17.07 -14.07 4.23
CA ASP A 159 16.88 -15.08 5.29
C ASP A 159 16.61 -16.51 4.76
N MET A 160 16.51 -16.66 3.44
CA MET A 160 16.34 -17.93 2.74
C MET A 160 17.44 -18.20 1.70
N ASP A 161 18.60 -17.53 1.76
CA ASP A 161 19.66 -17.62 0.74
C ASP A 161 20.23 -19.03 0.53
N ASN A 162 20.16 -19.89 1.54
CA ASN A 162 20.59 -21.29 1.43
C ASN A 162 19.55 -22.22 0.78
N THR A 163 18.39 -21.69 0.37
CA THR A 163 17.29 -22.49 -0.18
C THR A 163 17.16 -22.24 -1.69
N ASN A 164 17.67 -23.17 -2.48
CA ASN A 164 17.63 -23.09 -3.95
C ASN A 164 16.26 -23.55 -4.50
N GLY A 165 15.80 -22.90 -5.58
CA GLY A 165 14.60 -23.32 -6.31
C GLY A 165 13.26 -23.04 -5.61
N VAL A 166 13.26 -22.30 -4.49
CA VAL A 166 12.05 -21.79 -3.84
C VAL A 166 11.84 -20.33 -4.18
N SER A 167 10.58 -19.95 -4.31
CA SER A 167 10.13 -18.58 -4.57
C SER A 167 10.59 -17.57 -3.50
N LYS A 168 10.78 -18.02 -2.26
CA LYS A 168 11.05 -17.17 -1.08
C LYS A 168 9.90 -16.23 -0.67
N ILE A 169 8.71 -16.33 -1.29
CA ILE A 169 7.58 -15.44 -1.00
C ILE A 169 7.03 -15.57 0.44
N HIS A 170 7.18 -16.74 1.06
CA HIS A 170 6.82 -17.00 2.46
C HIS A 170 7.95 -16.69 3.46
N SER A 171 8.99 -15.94 3.04
CA SER A 171 10.02 -15.45 3.95
C SER A 171 9.42 -14.54 5.01
N LEU A 172 9.98 -14.58 6.22
CA LEU A 172 9.60 -13.66 7.30
C LEU A 172 9.91 -12.19 6.93
N GLN A 173 10.89 -11.98 6.05
CA GLN A 173 11.22 -10.66 5.53
C GLN A 173 10.12 -10.08 4.64
N ASN A 174 9.27 -10.92 4.04
CA ASN A 174 8.12 -10.49 3.23
C ASN A 174 6.86 -10.28 4.08
N GLY A 175 6.96 -10.04 5.38
CA GLY A 175 5.77 -9.81 6.19
C GLY A 175 6.01 -9.17 7.53
N PHE A 176 4.92 -8.78 8.18
CA PHE A 176 4.89 -8.30 9.56
C PHE A 176 3.51 -8.54 10.20
N LEU A 177 3.42 -8.35 11.52
CA LEU A 177 2.20 -8.54 12.28
C LEU A 177 1.35 -7.26 12.29
N LEU A 178 0.07 -7.38 11.93
CA LEU A 178 -0.92 -6.31 11.96
C LEU A 178 -2.13 -6.67 12.83
N ARG A 179 -2.94 -5.67 13.21
CA ARG A 179 -4.33 -5.92 13.60
C ARG A 179 -5.13 -6.22 12.34
N GLY A 180 -6.18 -7.04 12.44
CA GLY A 180 -6.99 -7.44 11.29
C GLY A 180 -7.64 -6.29 10.52
N ASP A 181 -8.10 -5.24 11.22
CA ASP A 181 -8.62 -4.02 10.57
C ASP A 181 -7.56 -3.27 9.77
N ILE A 182 -6.37 -3.07 10.35
CA ILE A 182 -5.24 -2.42 9.68
C ILE A 182 -4.68 -3.28 8.54
N HIS A 183 -4.79 -4.61 8.65
CA HIS A 183 -4.39 -5.52 7.58
C HIS A 183 -5.27 -5.36 6.34
N GLN A 184 -6.58 -5.17 6.52
CA GLN A 184 -7.50 -4.89 5.41
C GLN A 184 -7.13 -3.58 4.71
N ASP A 185 -6.88 -2.51 5.46
CA ASP A 185 -6.45 -1.22 4.90
C ASP A 185 -5.10 -1.33 4.16
N PHE A 186 -4.16 -2.08 4.73
CA PHE A 186 -2.85 -2.33 4.12
C PHE A 186 -2.98 -3.08 2.79
N ASP A 187 -3.80 -4.13 2.74
CA ASP A 187 -4.02 -4.93 1.53
C ASP A 187 -4.70 -4.12 0.41
N GLN A 188 -5.58 -3.18 0.77
CA GLN A 188 -6.20 -2.27 -0.18
C GLN A 188 -5.31 -1.07 -0.56
N TYR A 189 -4.09 -1.01 -0.02
CA TYR A 189 -3.16 0.09 -0.16
C TYR A 189 -3.67 1.43 0.40
N LEU A 190 -4.66 1.41 1.31
CA LEU A 190 -5.19 2.62 1.96
C LEU A 190 -4.25 3.18 3.02
N LEU A 191 -3.24 2.41 3.42
CA LEU A 191 -2.09 2.88 4.17
C LEU A 191 -0.81 2.20 3.69
N SER A 192 0.31 2.87 3.91
CA SER A 192 1.62 2.37 3.50
C SER A 192 2.74 2.91 4.37
N VAL A 193 3.96 2.43 4.16
CA VAL A 193 5.16 2.90 4.86
C VAL A 193 6.17 3.40 3.85
N ASN A 194 6.60 4.66 3.96
CA ASN A 194 7.69 5.19 3.16
C ASN A 194 9.04 4.99 3.90
N PRO A 195 9.86 4.01 3.49
CA PRO A 195 11.16 3.78 4.13
C PRO A 195 12.15 4.94 3.90
N ASP A 196 11.96 5.74 2.84
CA ASP A 196 12.84 6.87 2.49
C ASP A 196 12.52 8.14 3.29
N ASP A 197 11.37 8.17 3.96
CA ASP A 197 10.95 9.26 4.85
C ASP A 197 10.86 8.74 6.30
N ASN A 198 11.99 8.21 6.78
CA ASN A 198 12.16 7.69 8.14
C ASN A 198 11.12 6.62 8.54
N TYR A 199 10.69 5.78 7.59
CA TYR A 199 9.64 4.77 7.79
C TYR A 199 8.31 5.36 8.25
N LYS A 200 7.98 6.57 7.79
CA LYS A 200 6.70 7.20 8.06
C LYS A 200 5.55 6.42 7.42
N ILE A 201 4.50 6.23 8.20
CA ILE A 201 3.22 5.69 7.79
C ILE A 201 2.45 6.80 7.10
N VAL A 202 1.98 6.53 5.89
CA VAL A 202 1.12 7.44 5.11
C VAL A 202 -0.23 6.76 4.93
N VAL A 203 -1.29 7.44 5.37
CA VAL A 203 -2.67 6.99 5.21
C VAL A 203 -3.29 7.74 4.03
N PHE A 204 -3.71 6.99 3.02
CA PHE A 204 -4.32 7.48 1.78
C PHE A 204 -5.86 7.49 1.81
N GLY A 205 -6.47 6.93 2.87
CA GLY A 205 -7.90 7.04 3.18
C GLY A 205 -8.17 7.97 4.36
N ASP A 206 -9.31 7.78 5.04
CA ASP A 206 -9.64 8.48 6.27
C ASP A 206 -8.83 7.93 7.46
N ASP A 207 -8.08 8.80 8.16
CA ASP A 207 -7.26 8.39 9.31
C ASP A 207 -8.05 8.22 10.61
N ASN A 208 -8.95 7.23 10.63
CA ASN A 208 -9.83 6.95 11.77
C ASN A 208 -9.09 6.47 13.03
N LEU A 209 -7.84 6.02 12.88
CA LEU A 209 -7.05 5.41 13.95
C LEU A 209 -5.84 6.25 14.38
N GLY A 210 -5.64 7.44 13.79
CA GLY A 210 -4.50 8.31 14.07
C GLY A 210 -3.17 7.66 13.70
N LEU A 211 -3.11 6.99 12.56
CA LEU A 211 -1.95 6.27 12.03
C LEU A 211 -1.07 7.16 11.15
N ASP A 212 -1.63 8.19 10.51
CA ASP A 212 -0.89 9.04 9.58
C ASP A 212 0.25 9.75 10.30
N GLY A 213 1.44 9.74 9.70
CA GLY A 213 2.64 10.37 10.27
C GLY A 213 3.34 9.58 11.37
N ARG A 214 2.76 8.46 11.83
CA ARG A 214 3.46 7.57 12.77
C ARG A 214 4.64 6.90 12.08
N ILE A 215 5.54 6.33 12.88
CA ILE A 215 6.70 5.60 12.37
C ILE A 215 6.47 4.11 12.53
N LEU A 216 6.75 3.33 11.48
CA LEU A 216 6.73 1.85 11.53
C LEU A 216 7.57 1.36 12.71
N ASP A 217 7.00 0.47 13.52
CA ASP A 217 7.65 -0.04 14.72
C ASP A 217 9.01 -0.67 14.39
N PRO A 218 10.08 -0.33 15.14
CA PRO A 218 11.42 -0.82 14.84
C PRO A 218 11.56 -2.34 14.97
N VAL A 219 10.66 -3.03 15.68
CA VAL A 219 10.78 -4.49 15.93
C VAL A 219 10.90 -5.32 14.65
N CYS A 220 10.17 -4.96 13.59
CA CYS A 220 10.20 -5.70 12.33
C CYS A 220 11.36 -5.28 11.42
N ARG A 221 12.12 -4.25 11.79
CA ARG A 221 13.21 -3.67 10.99
C ARG A 221 14.52 -3.52 11.78
N ASP A 222 14.68 -4.28 12.85
CA ASP A 222 15.91 -4.31 13.64
C ASP A 222 17.09 -4.77 12.76
N PRO A 223 18.13 -3.94 12.56
CA PRO A 223 19.28 -4.32 11.74
C PRO A 223 19.99 -5.59 12.20
N ALA A 224 19.92 -5.94 13.48
CA ALA A 224 20.53 -7.14 14.05
C ALA A 224 19.70 -8.42 13.81
N ASN A 225 18.44 -8.28 13.40
CA ASN A 225 17.56 -9.41 13.13
C ASN A 225 17.68 -9.84 11.66
N PRO A 226 18.08 -11.09 11.35
CA PRO A 226 18.17 -11.57 9.97
C PRO A 226 16.82 -11.61 9.25
N HIS A 227 15.71 -11.65 10.00
CA HIS A 227 14.35 -11.66 9.49
C HIS A 227 13.75 -10.25 9.38
N ARG A 228 14.57 -9.20 9.46
CA ARG A 228 14.09 -7.83 9.30
C ARG A 228 13.47 -7.61 7.92
N VAL A 229 12.41 -6.83 7.88
CA VAL A 229 11.75 -6.38 6.66
C VAL A 229 12.72 -5.50 5.86
N PRO A 230 12.98 -5.80 4.57
CA PRO A 230 13.84 -5.02 3.72
C PRO A 230 13.11 -3.79 3.18
N ASP A 231 13.82 -2.66 3.13
CA ASP A 231 13.30 -1.39 2.62
C ASP A 231 12.78 -1.50 1.20
N GLN A 232 13.33 -2.40 0.39
CA GLN A 232 12.92 -2.61 -1.01
C GLN A 232 11.46 -3.09 -1.10
N LEU A 233 11.01 -3.94 -0.18
CA LEU A 233 9.61 -4.39 -0.15
C LEU A 233 8.67 -3.29 0.33
N LEU A 234 9.07 -2.52 1.34
CA LEU A 234 8.30 -1.36 1.80
C LEU A 234 8.18 -0.31 0.70
N ARG A 235 9.28 -0.01 -0.02
CA ARG A 235 9.30 0.92 -1.14
C ARG A 235 8.44 0.44 -2.31
N TRP A 236 8.46 -0.86 -2.59
CA TRP A 236 7.56 -1.45 -3.58
C TRP A 236 6.09 -1.25 -3.19
N HIS A 237 5.72 -1.56 -1.95
CA HIS A 237 4.36 -1.40 -1.45
C HIS A 237 3.93 0.07 -1.46
N PHE A 238 4.81 0.98 -1.04
CA PHE A 238 4.61 2.42 -1.09
C PHE A 238 4.32 2.91 -2.52
N ARG A 239 5.13 2.46 -3.50
CA ARG A 239 4.91 2.75 -4.92
C ARG A 239 3.54 2.28 -5.40
N GLN A 240 3.12 1.06 -5.04
CA GLN A 240 1.79 0.54 -5.37
C GLN A 240 0.68 1.36 -4.71
N SER A 241 0.89 1.83 -3.48
CA SER A 241 -0.07 2.69 -2.77
C SER A 241 -0.21 4.07 -3.42
N VAL A 242 0.90 4.62 -3.90
CA VAL A 242 0.89 5.86 -4.68
C VAL A 242 0.12 5.67 -5.98
N PHE A 243 0.35 4.58 -6.73
CA PHE A 243 -0.46 4.30 -7.93
C PHE A 243 -1.94 4.13 -7.61
N ALA A 244 -2.26 3.31 -6.60
CA ALA A 244 -3.62 2.99 -6.24
C ALA A 244 -4.42 4.24 -5.87
N ASN A 245 -3.84 5.12 -5.07
CA ASN A 245 -4.59 6.22 -4.48
C ASN A 245 -4.44 7.54 -5.21
N MET A 246 -3.38 7.73 -5.99
CA MET A 246 -3.06 9.05 -6.54
C MET A 246 -3.19 9.18 -8.04
N ARG A 247 -3.08 8.10 -8.79
CA ARG A 247 -3.10 8.13 -10.26
C ARG A 247 -4.50 8.40 -10.79
N GLY A 248 -4.70 9.46 -11.58
CA GLY A 248 -5.99 9.74 -12.21
C GLY A 248 -7.13 9.75 -11.19
N ALA A 249 -8.18 8.94 -11.39
CA ALA A 249 -9.27 8.77 -10.43
C ALA A 249 -8.95 7.80 -9.26
N GLY A 250 -7.80 7.12 -9.30
CA GLY A 250 -7.43 6.03 -8.41
C GLY A 250 -7.92 4.67 -8.88
N GLU A 251 -7.33 3.62 -8.34
CA GLU A 251 -7.70 2.22 -8.60
C GLU A 251 -8.91 1.82 -7.74
N PRO A 252 -9.70 0.80 -8.11
CA PRO A 252 -10.86 0.40 -7.33
C PRO A 252 -10.53 0.05 -5.87
N ILE A 253 -11.52 0.29 -5.01
CA ILE A 253 -11.59 -0.29 -3.68
C ILE A 253 -12.53 -1.49 -3.77
N PHE A 254 -12.06 -2.65 -3.33
CA PHE A 254 -12.84 -3.87 -3.39
C PHE A 254 -13.51 -4.13 -2.03
N GLU A 255 -14.80 -3.80 -1.92
CA GLU A 255 -15.60 -4.09 -0.72
C GLU A 255 -16.08 -5.54 -0.71
N HIS A 256 -16.15 -6.21 0.43
CA HIS A 256 -16.58 -7.63 0.48
C HIS A 256 -18.07 -7.81 0.76
N ASP A 257 -18.81 -6.74 1.04
CA ASP A 257 -20.20 -6.79 1.44
C ASP A 257 -21.13 -6.49 0.24
N PHE A 258 -21.68 -7.54 -0.36
CA PHE A 258 -22.77 -7.40 -1.34
C PHE A 258 -24.12 -7.28 -0.61
N PRO A 259 -24.96 -6.28 -0.94
CA PRO A 259 -26.28 -6.15 -0.33
C PRO A 259 -27.13 -7.42 -0.50
N PRO A 260 -27.93 -7.83 0.50
CA PRO A 260 -28.81 -8.98 0.36
C PRO A 260 -29.78 -8.83 -0.82
N GLY A 261 -29.78 -9.79 -1.75
CA GLY A 261 -30.68 -9.82 -2.90
C GLY A 261 -30.17 -9.12 -4.17
N THR A 262 -28.95 -8.56 -4.18
CA THR A 262 -28.32 -8.09 -5.43
C THR A 262 -27.81 -9.26 -6.27
N ASP A 263 -27.93 -9.14 -7.60
CA ASP A 263 -27.25 -10.04 -8.53
C ASP A 263 -25.74 -9.77 -8.46
N MET A 264 -25.08 -10.47 -7.55
CA MET A 264 -23.65 -10.35 -7.32
C MET A 264 -22.84 -10.65 -8.58
N MET A 265 -23.21 -11.69 -9.34
CA MET A 265 -22.48 -12.04 -10.57
C MET A 265 -22.70 -11.01 -11.66
N GLY A 266 -23.91 -10.46 -11.77
CA GLY A 266 -24.20 -9.30 -12.63
C GLY A 266 -23.36 -8.09 -12.25
N THR A 267 -23.26 -7.78 -10.96
CA THR A 267 -22.48 -6.66 -10.43
C THR A 267 -20.99 -6.82 -10.73
N ILE A 268 -20.42 -8.00 -10.41
CA ILE A 268 -19.01 -8.31 -10.68
C ILE A 268 -18.68 -8.19 -12.16
N ARG A 269 -19.56 -8.66 -13.05
CA ARG A 269 -19.35 -8.60 -14.50
C ARG A 269 -19.32 -7.17 -15.05
N GLU A 270 -20.04 -6.25 -14.41
CA GLU A 270 -20.13 -4.84 -14.82
C GLU A 270 -19.02 -3.97 -14.21
N GLU A 271 -18.34 -4.45 -13.16
CA GLU A 271 -17.25 -3.73 -12.52
C GLU A 271 -15.93 -3.80 -13.33
N PRO A 272 -15.12 -2.72 -13.34
CA PRO A 272 -13.73 -2.80 -13.76
C PRO A 272 -13.00 -3.90 -12.99
N TYR A 273 -12.10 -4.63 -13.64
CA TYR A 273 -11.38 -5.76 -13.06
C TYR A 273 -12.31 -6.90 -12.59
N ALA A 274 -13.34 -7.20 -13.40
CA ALA A 274 -14.34 -8.24 -13.11
C ALA A 274 -13.74 -9.61 -12.78
N GLN A 275 -12.63 -9.98 -13.42
CA GLN A 275 -11.96 -11.25 -13.15
C GLN A 275 -11.34 -11.24 -11.75
N GLU A 276 -10.57 -10.21 -11.43
CA GLU A 276 -9.91 -10.01 -10.15
C GLU A 276 -10.93 -9.92 -9.01
N ARG A 277 -12.04 -9.23 -9.28
CA ARG A 277 -13.18 -9.11 -8.35
C ARG A 277 -13.84 -10.46 -8.08
N LEU A 278 -14.03 -11.26 -9.13
CA LEU A 278 -14.60 -12.60 -9.01
C LEU A 278 -13.69 -13.52 -8.19
N GLU A 279 -12.40 -13.49 -8.47
CA GLU A 279 -11.38 -14.24 -7.73
C GLU A 279 -11.37 -13.85 -6.24
N MET A 280 -11.51 -12.55 -5.94
CA MET A 280 -11.57 -12.03 -4.57
C MET A 280 -12.81 -12.51 -3.81
N GLU A 281 -13.98 -12.46 -4.46
CA GLU A 281 -15.23 -12.91 -3.86
C GLU A 281 -15.22 -14.41 -3.59
N PHE A 282 -14.66 -15.22 -4.49
CA PHE A 282 -14.47 -16.65 -4.25
C PHE A 282 -13.57 -16.90 -3.05
N ALA A 283 -12.43 -16.20 -2.96
CA ALA A 283 -11.52 -16.34 -1.82
C ALA A 283 -12.17 -15.92 -0.50
N TRP A 284 -12.96 -14.85 -0.49
CA TRP A 284 -13.71 -14.41 0.69
C TRP A 284 -14.76 -15.42 1.13
N ARG A 285 -15.57 -15.96 0.22
CA ARG A 285 -16.59 -16.97 0.56
C ARG A 285 -15.99 -18.26 1.10
N LEU A 286 -14.82 -18.65 0.59
CA LEU A 286 -14.11 -19.82 1.09
C LEU A 286 -13.59 -19.62 2.53
N ARG A 287 -13.40 -18.37 3.01
CA ARG A 287 -13.14 -18.11 4.44
C ARG A 287 -14.33 -18.39 5.34
N GLY A 288 -15.54 -18.12 4.89
CA GLY A 288 -16.77 -18.23 5.70
C GLY A 288 -17.24 -19.67 5.99
N ILE A 289 -16.56 -20.68 5.43
CA ILE A 289 -16.90 -22.11 5.56
C ILE A 289 -15.95 -22.83 6.54
N GLY A 290 -15.06 -22.10 7.24
CA GLY A 290 -14.11 -22.63 8.23
C GLY A 290 -14.63 -22.67 9.66
#